data_AF-A0A644WMJ5-F1
#
_entry.id   AF-A0A644WMJ5-F1
#
_cell.length_a   1.000
_cell.length_b   1.000
_cell.length_c   1.000
_cell.angle_alpha   90.00
_cell.angle_beta   90.00
_cell.angle_gamma   90.00
#
_symmetry.space_group_name_H-M   'P 1'
#
loop_
_entity.id
_entity.type
_entity.pdbx_description
1 polymer ?
#
loop_
_entity_poly.entity_id
_entity_poly.type
_entity_poly.pdbx_seq_one_letter_code
_entity_poly.pdbx_strand_id
1 'polypeptide(L)' 'MILTVFKNIGDRLSVADAYQKLISLLANDLYARNKATGSLGGAVNGGTIFLDDNGYYERIR' A
#
# COMPACT_ATOMS: atom_id res chain seq x y z
N MET A 1 -3.71 -8.07 0.00
CA MET A 1 -2.69 -7.26 0.71
C MET A 1 -3.05 -5.79 0.74
N ILE A 2 -3.20 -5.13 -0.42
CA ILE A 2 -3.50 -3.70 -0.41
C ILE A 2 -4.84 -3.37 0.26
N LEU A 3 -5.88 -4.17 0.03
CA LEU A 3 -7.20 -4.01 0.68
C LEU A 3 -7.20 -4.32 2.18
N THR A 4 -6.14 -4.95 2.69
CA THR A 4 -5.97 -5.17 4.14
C THR A 4 -5.41 -3.92 4.82
N VAL A 5 -4.59 -3.15 4.09
CA VAL A 5 -3.97 -1.91 4.56
C VAL A 5 -4.87 -0.69 4.29
N PHE A 6 -5.57 -0.70 3.16
CA PHE A 6 -6.55 0.30 2.71
C PHE A 6 -7.91 -0.38 2.61
N LYS A 7 -8.61 -0.48 3.74
CA LYS A 7 -9.82 -1.29 3.88
C LYS A 7 -11.02 -0.60 3.26
N ASN A 8 -11.14 0.71 3.46
CA ASN A 8 -12.27 1.51 3.00
C ASN A 8 -11.82 2.53 1.96
N ILE A 9 -12.73 2.92 1.07
CA ILE A 9 -12.54 4.06 0.17
C ILE A 9 -12.32 5.33 1.01
N GLY A 10 -11.33 6.14 0.64
CA GLY A 10 -10.89 7.32 1.38
C GLY A 10 -9.87 7.02 2.49
N ASP A 11 -9.54 5.76 2.78
CA ASP A 11 -8.43 5.44 3.67
C ASP A 11 -7.15 6.06 3.12
N ARG A 12 -6.47 6.88 3.95
CA ARG A 12 -5.27 7.61 3.58
C ARG A 12 -4.12 7.27 4.51
N LEU A 13 -2.97 6.93 3.94
CA LEU A 13 -1.75 6.56 4.67
C LEU A 13 -0.53 7.18 3.98
N SER A 14 0.46 7.58 4.77
CA SER A 14 1.74 7.99 4.21
C SER A 14 2.39 6.80 3.47
N VAL A 15 3.26 7.08 2.50
CA VAL A 15 4.05 6.03 1.83
C VAL A 15 4.78 5.15 2.85
N ALA A 16 5.35 5.75 3.89
CA ALA A 16 6.08 5.04 4.94
C ALA A 16 5.17 4.11 5.74
N ASP A 17 4.00 4.59 6.19
CA ASP A 17 3.07 3.78 6.98
C ASP A 17 2.46 2.64 6.16
N ALA A 18 2.07 2.92 4.91
CA ALA A 18 1.53 1.93 4.00
C ALA A 18 2.55 0.81 3.75
N TYR A 19 3.81 1.17 3.49
CA TYR A 19 4.90 0.22 3.28
C TYR A 19 5.18 -0.63 4.54
N GLN A 20 5.27 0.01 5.72
CA GLN A 20 5.50 -0.70 6.98
C GLN A 20 4.35 -1.64 7.36
N LYS A 21 3.10 -1.23 7.16
CA LYS A 21 1.92 -2.09 7.36
C LYS A 21 1.96 -3.30 6.42
N LEU A 22 2.31 -3.11 5.14
CA LEU A 22 2.42 -4.22 4.19
C LEU A 22 3.55 -5.21 4.54
N ILE A 23 4.71 -4.73 4.98
CA ILE A 23 5.80 -5.60 5.46
C ILE A 23 5.36 -6.38 6.68
N SER A 24 4.66 -5.73 7.61
CA SER A 24 4.20 -6.36 8.86
C SER A 24 3.22 -7.51 8.60
N LEU A 25 2.42 -7.44 7.53
CA LEU A 25 1.57 -8.57 7.08
C LEU A 25 2.37 -9.77 6.56
N LEU A 26 3.66 -9.58 6.25
CA LEU A 26 4.57 -10.55 5.66
C LEU A 26 5.81 -10.80 6.56
N ALA A 27 5.68 -10.67 7.88
CA ALA A 27 6.84 -10.63 8.80
C ALA A 27 7.82 -11.82 8.67
N ASN A 28 7.36 -12.99 8.20
CA ASN A 28 8.20 -14.19 8.01
C ASN A 28 8.61 -14.45 6.55
N ASP A 29 8.34 -13.51 5.63
CA ASP A 29 8.64 -13.65 4.21
C ASP A 29 9.97 -12.96 3.87
N LEU A 30 10.93 -13.72 3.33
CA LEU A 30 12.23 -13.20 2.90
C LEU A 30 12.12 -12.06 1.88
N TYR A 31 11.03 -12.03 1.10
CA TYR A 31 10.76 -11.05 0.06
C TYR A 31 9.67 -10.04 0.46
N ALA A 32 9.36 -9.90 1.76
CA ALA A 32 8.33 -9.00 2.27
C ALA A 32 8.43 -7.58 1.69
N ARG A 33 9.65 -7.04 1.64
CA ARG A 33 9.94 -5.70 1.09
C ARG A 33 9.59 -5.60 -0.39
N ASN A 34 10.08 -6.53 -1.21
CA ASN A 34 9.79 -6.56 -2.65
C ASN A 34 8.30 -6.71 -2.93
N LYS A 35 7.62 -7.58 -2.17
CA LYS A 35 6.17 -7.79 -2.28
C LYS A 35 5.37 -6.56 -1.86
N ALA A 36 5.80 -5.85 -0.81
CA ALA A 36 5.17 -4.61 -0.38
C ALA A 36 5.29 -3.53 -1.47
N THR A 37 6.49 -3.30 -2.00
CA THR A 37 6.71 -2.34 -3.10
C THR A 37 5.91 -2.71 -4.35
N GLY A 38 5.95 -3.98 -4.76
CA GLY A 38 5.18 -4.47 -5.91
C GLY A 38 3.68 -4.33 -5.72
N SER A 39 3.17 -4.55 -4.49
CA SER A 39 1.75 -4.38 -4.17
C SER A 39 1.32 -2.91 -4.26
N LEU A 40 2.12 -1.97 -3.77
CA LEU A 40 1.83 -0.54 -3.88
C LEU A 40 1.84 -0.08 -5.34
N GLY A 41 2.90 -0.40 -6.08
CA GLY A 41 3.01 -0.04 -7.50
C GLY A 41 1.90 -0.65 -8.35
N GLY A 42 1.58 -1.93 -8.13
CA GLY A 42 0.47 -2.60 -8.81
C GLY A 42 -0.89 -1.98 -8.47
N ALA A 43 -1.12 -1.57 -7.23
CA ALA A 43 -2.35 -0.92 -6.82
C ALA A 43 -2.50 0.50 -7.38
N VAL A 44 -1.41 1.26 -7.49
CA VAL A 44 -1.41 2.56 -8.17
C VAL A 44 -1.72 2.39 -9.65
N ASN A 45 -0.98 1.52 -10.35
CA ASN A 45 -1.16 1.28 -11.78
C ASN A 45 -2.54 0.70 -12.10
N GLY A 46 -3.11 -0.09 -11.18
CA GLY A 46 -4.46 -0.65 -11.31
C GLY A 46 -5.59 0.29 -10.89
N GLY A 47 -5.30 1.54 -10.48
CA GLY A 47 -6.29 2.53 -10.04
C GLY A 47 -7.01 2.14 -8.75
N THR A 48 -6.40 1.31 -7.92
CA THR A 48 -6.93 0.90 -6.61
C THR A 48 -6.64 1.97 -5.56
N ILE A 49 -5.41 2.50 -5.58
CA ILE A 49 -5.01 3.63 -4.74
C ILE A 49 -4.41 4.72 -5.63
N PHE A 50 -4.46 5.96 -5.17
CA PHE A 50 -3.81 7.11 -5.79
C PHE A 50 -2.66 7.58 -4.90
N LEU A 51 -1.53 8.00 -5.48
CA LEU A 51 -0.44 8.65 -4.76
C LEU A 51 -0.52 10.15 -5.03
N ASP A 52 -0.68 10.94 -3.97
CA ASP A 52 -0.67 12.39 -4.06
C ASP A 52 0.75 12.99 -4.02
N ASP A 53 0.84 14.28 -4.37
CA ASP A 53 2.10 15.02 -4.40
C ASP A 53 2.73 15.23 -3.00
N ASN A 54 1.99 14.94 -1.93
CA ASN A 54 2.46 15.04 -0.54
C ASN A 54 3.00 13.70 -0.01
N GLY A 55 3.05 12.65 -0.83
CA GLY A 55 3.54 11.35 -0.43
C GLY A 55 2.54 10.54 0.40
N TYR A 56 1.25 10.71 0.14
CA TYR A 56 0.18 9.89 0.71
C TYR A 56 -0.52 9.05 -0.35
N TYR A 57 -0.80 7.81 0.02
CA TYR A 57 -1.70 6.96 -0.73
C TYR A 57 -3.13 7.12 -0.21
N GLU A 58 -4.09 7.15 -1.13
CA GLU A 58 -5.52 7.15 -0.82
C GLU A 58 -6.26 6.04 -1.58
N ARG A 59 -7.19 5.34 -0.93
CA ARG A 59 -8.04 4.32 -1.56
C ARG A 59 -9.15 4.95 -2.40
N ILE A 60 -9.20 4.61 -3.69
CA ILE A 60 -10.15 5.24 -4.65
C ILE A 60 -11.11 4.27 -5.36
N ARG A 61 -11.02 2.97 -5.13
CA ARG A 61 -11.89 1.94 -5.75
C ARG A 61 -12.27 0.85 -4.75
#